data_AF-A0A497JTG3-F1
#
_entry.id   AF-A0A497JTG3-F1
#
_cell.length_a   1.000
_cell.length_b   1.000
_cell.length_c   1.000
_cell.angle_alpha   90.00
_cell.angle_beta   90.00
_cell.angle_gamma   90.00
#
_symmetry.space_group_name_H-M   'P 1'
#
loop_
_entity.id
_entity.type
_entity.pdbx_description
1 polymer ?
#
loop_
_entity_poly.entity_id
_entity_poly.type
_entity_poly.pdbx_seq_one_letter_code
_entity_poly.pdbx_strand_id
1 'polypeptide(L)'
;MTGRLAEPIVRRAARKCPSKYEIEVSVMPLSVASLATSQSIISHLRSVRLEDYDLIMVSGAIQESMRPVKDALGINVVKGPKHASDLPAILSLYDPRKLSPDIPADILLAKEMIRYAEEAIREIELAVDSKPHIKVNGLPVPIDPPPIRIVSEIPDVHLLSEEDLMMAA
;
A
#
# COMPACT_ATOMS: atom_id res chain seq x y z
N MET A 1 0.04 -9.10 10.74
CA MET A 1 -0.82 -8.69 11.88
C MET A 1 -1.50 -7.36 11.58
N THR A 2 -2.75 -7.20 12.00
CA THR A 2 -3.53 -5.96 11.78
C THR A 2 -4.56 -5.72 12.89
N GLY A 3 -5.23 -4.57 12.87
CA GLY A 3 -6.40 -4.26 13.70
C GLY A 3 -7.71 -4.55 12.97
N ARG A 4 -8.83 -4.55 13.69
CA ARG A 4 -10.16 -4.93 13.18
C ARG A 4 -10.61 -4.12 11.97
N LEU A 5 -10.39 -2.79 11.96
CA LEU A 5 -10.87 -1.93 10.86
C LEU A 5 -10.14 -2.20 9.55
N ALA A 6 -8.87 -2.60 9.61
CA ALA A 6 -8.05 -2.88 8.44
C ALA A 6 -8.09 -4.35 8.02
N GLU A 7 -8.71 -5.25 8.78
CA GLU A 7 -8.79 -6.67 8.44
C GLU A 7 -9.33 -6.93 7.02
N PRO A 8 -10.47 -6.36 6.58
CA PRO A 8 -11.02 -6.69 5.27
C PRO A 8 -10.08 -6.31 4.13
N ILE A 9 -9.40 -5.16 4.24
CA ILE A 9 -8.45 -4.70 3.22
C ILE A 9 -7.16 -5.51 3.24
N VAL A 10 -6.63 -5.86 4.42
CA VAL A 10 -5.44 -6.72 4.55
C VAL A 10 -5.70 -8.11 3.99
N ARG A 11 -6.85 -8.73 4.27
CA ARG A 11 -7.21 -10.03 3.68
C ARG A 11 -7.34 -9.97 2.16
N ARG A 12 -7.90 -8.89 1.61
CA ARG A 12 -7.94 -8.68 0.15
C ARG A 12 -6.54 -8.53 -0.45
N ALA A 13 -5.65 -7.79 0.21
CA ALA A 13 -4.27 -7.62 -0.22
C ALA A 13 -3.48 -8.93 -0.15
N ALA A 14 -3.60 -9.69 0.95
CA ALA A 14 -2.95 -10.98 1.13
C ALA A 14 -3.29 -11.97 0.00
N ARG A 15 -4.55 -12.00 -0.45
CA ARG A 15 -4.99 -12.82 -1.60
C ARG A 15 -4.36 -12.44 -2.95
N LYS A 16 -3.86 -11.21 -3.09
CA LYS A 16 -3.19 -10.71 -4.30
C LYS A 16 -1.68 -10.86 -4.23
N CYS A 17 -1.12 -11.30 -3.10
CA CYS A 17 0.30 -11.46 -2.93
C CYS A 17 0.82 -12.65 -3.76
N PRO A 18 2.12 -12.69 -4.10
CA PRO A 18 2.73 -13.79 -4.83
C PRO A 18 2.48 -15.14 -4.17
N SER A 19 2.11 -16.16 -4.96
CA SER A 19 1.79 -17.52 -4.48
C SER A 19 2.96 -18.26 -3.84
N LYS A 20 4.19 -17.75 -3.96
CA LYS A 20 5.38 -18.26 -3.26
C LYS A 20 5.35 -18.01 -1.74
N TYR A 21 4.40 -17.23 -1.23
CA TYR A 21 4.21 -16.98 0.19
C TYR A 21 2.87 -17.53 0.67
N GLU A 22 2.91 -18.28 1.76
CA GLU A 22 1.72 -18.62 2.54
C GLU A 22 1.49 -17.51 3.58
N ILE A 23 0.33 -16.83 3.50
CA ILE A 23 0.06 -15.63 4.30
C ILE A 23 -1.19 -15.82 5.14
N GLU A 24 -1.01 -15.79 6.45
CA GLU A 24 -2.10 -15.73 7.41
C GLU A 24 -2.29 -14.32 7.99
N VAL A 25 -3.55 -13.90 8.13
CA VAL A 25 -3.90 -12.61 8.73
C VAL A 25 -4.37 -12.80 10.16
N SER A 26 -3.46 -12.54 11.10
CA SER A 26 -3.77 -12.43 12.53
C SER A 26 -4.28 -11.02 12.88
N VAL A 27 -5.45 -10.96 13.52
CA VAL A 27 -6.17 -9.73 13.87
C VAL A 27 -6.11 -9.52 15.37
N MET A 28 -5.54 -8.40 15.79
CA MET A 28 -5.45 -8.03 17.20
C MET A 28 -6.80 -7.47 17.70
N PRO A 29 -7.12 -7.58 19.01
CA PRO A 29 -8.38 -7.09 19.59
C PRO A 29 -8.45 -5.55 19.73
N LEU A 30 -7.94 -4.81 18.76
CA LEU A 30 -7.85 -3.35 18.70
C LEU A 30 -8.38 -2.84 17.36
N SER A 31 -8.86 -1.60 17.31
CA SER A 31 -9.48 -1.03 16.10
C SER A 31 -8.46 -0.80 14.98
N VAL A 32 -7.33 -0.17 15.29
CA VAL A 32 -6.26 0.17 14.33
C VAL A 32 -4.90 -0.30 14.85
N ALA A 33 -4.12 -0.94 13.99
CA ALA A 33 -2.84 -1.55 14.35
C ALA A 33 -1.80 -0.58 14.92
N SER A 34 -1.89 0.72 14.58
CA SER A 34 -0.98 1.75 15.10
C SER A 34 -1.05 1.95 16.62
N LEU A 35 -2.12 1.48 17.29
CA LEU A 35 -2.26 1.50 18.75
C LEU A 35 -1.59 0.30 19.43
N ALA A 36 -1.06 -0.66 18.66
CA ALA A 36 -0.38 -1.81 19.22
C ALA A 36 0.96 -1.40 19.84
N THR A 37 1.17 -1.81 21.08
CA THR A 37 2.47 -1.74 21.76
C THR A 37 3.19 -3.07 21.65
N SER A 38 4.52 -3.07 21.82
CA SER A 38 5.33 -4.29 21.82
C SER A 38 4.79 -5.34 22.80
N GLN A 39 4.38 -4.91 24.00
CA GLN A 39 3.82 -5.80 25.02
C GLN A 39 2.47 -6.41 24.60
N SER A 40 1.61 -5.62 23.95
CA SER A 40 0.32 -6.12 23.45
C SER A 40 0.50 -7.15 22.33
N ILE A 41 1.49 -6.95 21.45
CA ILE A 41 1.82 -7.87 20.36
C ILE A 41 2.36 -9.18 20.92
N ILE A 42 3.32 -9.12 21.84
CA ILE A 42 3.86 -10.31 22.54
C ILE A 42 2.71 -11.08 23.20
N SER A 43 1.85 -10.38 23.94
CA SER A 43 0.73 -11.02 24.66
C SER A 43 -0.26 -11.67 23.71
N HIS A 44 -0.58 -11.03 22.57
CA HIS A 44 -1.48 -11.57 21.55
C HIS A 44 -0.91 -12.82 20.86
N LEU A 45 0.42 -12.90 20.70
CA LEU A 45 1.09 -13.99 20.01
C LEU A 45 1.43 -15.19 20.90
N ARG A 46 1.31 -15.08 22.23
CA ARG A 46 1.64 -16.18 23.17
C ARG A 46 0.84 -17.47 22.93
N SER A 47 -0.38 -17.36 22.42
CA SER A 47 -1.25 -18.52 22.14
C SER A 47 -1.12 -19.04 20.72
N VAL A 48 -0.28 -18.44 19.89
CA VAL A 48 -0.04 -18.84 18.51
C VAL A 48 1.17 -19.78 18.49
N ARG A 49 1.09 -20.87 17.72
CA ARG A 49 2.25 -21.74 17.46
C ARG A 49 3.18 -21.04 16.48
N LEU A 50 4.15 -20.31 17.02
CA LEU A 50 5.06 -19.50 16.20
C LEU A 50 6.01 -20.35 15.36
N GLU A 51 6.19 -21.64 15.69
CA GLU A 51 7.01 -22.56 14.89
C GLU A 51 6.43 -22.82 13.48
N ASP A 52 5.14 -22.56 13.29
CA ASP A 52 4.45 -22.70 12.00
C ASP A 52 4.78 -21.53 11.03
N TYR A 53 5.53 -20.51 11.45
CA TYR A 53 5.82 -19.31 10.65
C TYR A 53 7.31 -18.94 10.61
N ASP A 54 7.77 -18.43 9.47
CA ASP A 54 9.15 -17.91 9.32
C ASP A 54 9.29 -16.44 9.72
N LEU A 55 8.19 -15.69 9.69
CA LEU A 55 8.21 -14.23 9.76
C LEU A 55 6.86 -13.68 10.26
N ILE A 56 6.94 -12.71 11.17
CA ILE A 56 5.79 -11.89 11.56
C ILE A 56 5.93 -10.51 10.92
N MET A 57 4.96 -10.14 10.09
CA MET A 57 4.85 -8.78 9.58
C MET A 57 3.78 -8.01 10.35
N VAL A 58 4.15 -6.85 10.90
CA VAL A 58 3.22 -5.92 11.54
C VAL A 58 2.93 -4.71 10.65
N SER A 59 1.94 -3.90 11.01
CA SER A 59 1.66 -2.66 10.28
C SER A 59 2.84 -1.69 10.35
N GLY A 60 3.17 -1.05 9.23
CA GLY A 60 4.15 0.04 9.19
C GLY A 60 3.70 1.30 9.93
N ALA A 61 2.45 1.39 10.38
CA ALA A 61 1.95 2.53 11.15
C ALA A 61 2.30 2.47 12.64
N ILE A 62 2.79 1.32 13.14
CA ILE A 62 3.27 1.18 14.52
C ILE A 62 4.55 2.00 14.70
N GLN A 63 4.54 2.91 15.66
CA GLN A 63 5.67 3.82 15.91
C GLN A 63 6.84 3.10 16.61
N GLU A 64 6.53 2.26 17.60
CA GLU A 64 7.54 1.50 18.35
C GLU A 64 8.41 0.60 17.45
N SER A 65 9.64 0.35 17.90
CA SER A 65 10.51 -0.66 17.31
C SER A 65 9.97 -2.06 17.57
N MET A 66 10.07 -2.96 16.59
CA MET A 66 9.70 -4.37 16.76
C MET A 66 10.85 -5.26 17.25
N ARG A 67 12.04 -4.68 17.54
CA ARG A 67 13.16 -5.43 18.12
C ARG A 67 12.80 -6.10 19.45
N PRO A 68 12.13 -5.43 20.41
CA PRO A 68 11.73 -6.09 21.67
C PRO A 68 10.80 -7.28 21.45
N VAL A 69 9.92 -7.21 20.45
CA VAL A 69 9.02 -8.32 20.09
C VAL A 69 9.80 -9.48 19.49
N LYS A 70 10.73 -9.18 18.57
CA LYS A 70 11.65 -10.16 17.99
C LYS A 70 12.47 -10.87 19.06
N ASP A 71 13.07 -10.13 19.98
CA ASP A 71 13.92 -10.67 21.05
C ASP A 71 13.10 -11.55 22.02
N ALA A 72 11.86 -11.14 22.32
CA ALA A 72 10.98 -11.89 23.23
C ALA A 72 10.39 -13.17 22.61
N LEU A 73 10.13 -13.18 21.31
CA LEU A 73 9.46 -14.30 20.63
C LEU A 73 10.43 -15.23 19.88
N GLY A 74 11.67 -14.81 19.65
CA GLY A 74 12.67 -15.62 18.93
C GLY A 74 12.43 -15.79 17.42
N ILE A 75 11.35 -15.20 16.88
CA ILE A 75 10.99 -15.20 15.46
C ILE A 75 11.27 -13.83 14.84
N ASN A 76 11.58 -13.79 13.55
CA ASN A 76 11.81 -12.52 12.87
C ASN A 76 10.51 -11.69 12.82
N VAL A 77 10.58 -10.43 13.26
CA VAL A 77 9.45 -9.49 13.23
C VAL A 77 9.85 -8.26 12.44
N VAL A 78 9.04 -7.88 11.46
CA VAL A 78 9.32 -6.75 10.55
C VAL A 78 8.11 -5.84 10.41
N LYS A 79 8.34 -4.57 10.09
CA LYS A 79 7.30 -3.63 9.70
C LYS A 79 7.01 -3.78 8.21
N GLY A 80 5.74 -4.05 7.89
CA GLY A 80 5.21 -3.98 6.54
C GLY A 80 4.94 -2.53 6.11
N PRO A 81 4.17 -2.33 5.02
CA PRO A 81 3.73 -1.01 4.63
C PRO A 81 2.70 -0.43 5.60
N LYS A 82 2.56 0.90 5.59
CA LYS A 82 1.43 1.58 6.22
C LYS A 82 0.11 1.28 5.52
N HIS A 83 0.13 1.15 4.20
CA HIS A 83 -1.06 0.87 3.39
C HIS A 83 -1.07 -0.60 2.95
N ALA A 84 -2.17 -1.29 3.25
CA ALA A 84 -2.30 -2.71 2.91
C ALA A 84 -2.30 -2.96 1.39
N SER A 85 -2.71 -1.96 0.58
CA SER A 85 -2.67 -2.01 -0.89
C SER A 85 -1.28 -2.30 -1.45
N ASP A 86 -0.23 -1.94 -0.72
CA ASP A 86 1.15 -1.99 -1.20
C ASP A 86 1.78 -3.37 -0.92
N LEU A 87 1.13 -4.19 -0.10
CA LEU A 87 1.63 -5.49 0.32
C LEU A 87 1.97 -6.42 -0.88
N PRO A 88 1.11 -6.56 -1.91
CA PRO A 88 1.44 -7.38 -3.07
C PRO A 88 2.67 -6.89 -3.84
N ALA A 89 2.80 -5.57 -4.03
CA ALA A 89 3.93 -4.98 -4.75
C ALA A 89 5.24 -5.19 -3.97
N ILE A 90 5.24 -4.89 -2.67
CA ILE A 90 6.40 -5.08 -1.80
C ILE A 90 6.86 -6.54 -1.78
N LEU A 91 5.94 -7.49 -1.62
CA LEU A 91 6.30 -8.92 -1.62
C LEU A 91 6.72 -9.45 -3.01
N SER A 92 6.34 -8.76 -4.08
CA SER A 92 6.80 -9.10 -5.43
C SER A 92 8.23 -8.62 -5.67
N LEU A 93 8.56 -7.43 -5.18
CA LEU A 93 9.83 -6.74 -5.44
C LEU A 93 10.94 -7.09 -4.43
N TYR A 94 10.58 -7.49 -3.22
CA TYR A 94 11.52 -7.57 -2.11
C TYR A 94 11.33 -8.83 -1.25
N ASP A 95 12.42 -9.36 -0.71
CA ASP A 95 12.37 -10.46 0.26
C ASP A 95 11.91 -9.92 1.62
N PRO A 96 10.74 -10.32 2.14
CA PRO A 96 10.19 -9.76 3.36
C PRO A 96 11.06 -10.01 4.59
N ARG A 97 11.95 -11.00 4.58
CA ARG A 97 12.88 -11.29 5.68
C ARG A 97 13.93 -10.19 5.87
N LYS A 98 14.18 -9.38 4.84
CA LYS A 98 15.13 -8.25 4.85
C LYS A 98 14.49 -6.93 5.24
N LEU A 99 13.17 -6.90 5.48
CA LEU A 99 12.48 -5.70 5.94
C LEU A 99 12.92 -5.32 7.37
N SER A 100 12.72 -4.06 7.73
CA SER A 100 13.19 -3.51 8.99
C SER A 100 12.17 -3.73 10.12
N PRO A 101 12.60 -4.01 11.37
CA PRO A 101 11.72 -3.95 12.53
C PRO A 101 11.40 -2.51 12.98
N ASP A 102 12.09 -1.51 12.43
CA ASP A 102 12.01 -0.10 12.86
C ASP A 102 11.38 0.79 11.79
N ILE A 103 11.76 0.57 10.53
CA ILE A 103 11.40 1.41 9.39
C ILE A 103 10.24 0.75 8.62
N PRO A 104 9.13 1.47 8.35
CA PRO A 104 8.04 0.95 7.52
C PRO A 104 8.51 0.58 6.11
N ALA A 105 7.95 -0.49 5.55
CA ALA A 105 8.40 -1.01 4.25
C ALA A 105 8.19 -0.02 3.09
N ASP A 106 7.13 0.79 3.14
CA ASP A 106 6.85 1.88 2.17
C ASP A 106 7.95 2.95 2.16
N ILE A 107 8.55 3.22 3.31
CA ILE A 107 9.66 4.17 3.43
C ILE A 107 10.98 3.51 3.04
N LEU A 108 11.22 2.28 3.49
CA LEU A 108 12.44 1.53 3.19
C LEU A 108 12.62 1.30 1.69
N LEU A 109 11.52 1.06 0.97
CA LEU A 109 11.50 0.72 -0.45
C LEU A 109 10.94 1.86 -1.31
N ALA A 110 11.03 3.11 -0.84
CA ALA A 110 10.40 4.25 -1.51
C ALA A 110 10.81 4.38 -2.99
N LYS A 111 12.09 4.15 -3.30
CA LYS A 111 12.60 4.25 -4.68
C LYS A 111 12.05 3.15 -5.58
N GLU A 112 12.00 1.92 -5.07
CA GLU A 112 11.46 0.76 -5.76
C GLU A 112 9.96 0.92 -6.00
N MET A 113 9.23 1.42 -5.00
CA MET A 113 7.79 1.68 -5.08
C MET A 113 7.45 2.79 -6.07
N ILE A 114 8.25 3.86 -6.14
CA ILE A 114 8.11 4.91 -7.17
C ILE A 114 8.27 4.31 -8.56
N ARG A 115 9.34 3.55 -8.80
CA ARG A 115 9.58 2.92 -10.12
C ARG A 115 8.45 1.97 -10.50
N TYR A 116 7.99 1.16 -9.55
CA TYR A 116 6.85 0.26 -9.76
C TYR A 116 5.58 1.02 -10.13
N ALA A 117 5.31 2.15 -9.46
CA ALA A 117 4.17 3.00 -9.77
C ALA A 117 4.29 3.67 -11.15
N GLU A 118 5.49 4.16 -11.52
CA GLU A 118 5.76 4.74 -12.84
C GLU A 118 5.51 3.73 -13.96
N GLU A 119 5.98 2.50 -13.79
CA GLU A 119 5.78 1.42 -14.76
C GLU A 119 4.30 1.04 -14.87
N ALA A 120 3.60 0.89 -13.74
CA ALA A 120 2.17 0.61 -13.73
C ALA A 120 1.35 1.73 -14.41
N ILE A 121 1.67 2.99 -14.15
CA ILE A 121 1.03 4.14 -14.81
C ILE A 121 1.29 4.09 -16.31
N ARG A 122 2.54 3.86 -16.73
CA ARG A 122 2.90 3.78 -18.14
C ARG A 122 2.13 2.68 -18.88
N GLU A 123 2.02 1.49 -18.29
CA GLU A 123 1.24 0.39 -18.86
C GLU A 123 -0.26 0.75 -18.97
N ILE A 124 -0.81 1.37 -17.92
CA ILE A 124 -2.19 1.83 -17.90
C ILE A 124 -2.44 2.86 -19.00
N GLU A 125 -1.54 3.85 -19.15
CA GLU A 125 -1.62 4.91 -20.16
C GLU A 125 -1.56 4.34 -21.59
N LEU A 126 -0.66 3.40 -21.87
CA LEU A 126 -0.56 2.73 -23.17
C LEU A 126 -1.81 1.90 -23.49
N ALA A 127 -2.51 1.41 -22.47
CA ALA A 127 -3.70 0.59 -22.63
C ALA A 127 -5.00 1.41 -22.74
N VAL A 128 -5.00 2.73 -22.53
CA VAL A 128 -6.25 3.53 -22.49
C VAL A 128 -7.03 3.42 -23.79
N ASP A 129 -6.36 3.55 -24.93
CA ASP A 129 -7.01 3.48 -26.25
C ASP A 129 -7.62 2.10 -26.54
N SER A 130 -7.15 1.04 -25.86
CA SER A 130 -7.66 -0.33 -26.01
C SER A 130 -8.90 -0.63 -25.15
N LYS A 131 -9.30 0.30 -24.26
CA LYS A 131 -10.44 0.17 -23.35
C LYS A 131 -11.54 1.18 -23.73
N PRO A 132 -12.78 1.01 -23.25
CA PRO A 132 -13.82 2.01 -23.43
C PRO A 132 -13.39 3.39 -22.90
N HIS A 133 -13.33 4.37 -23.80
CA HIS A 133 -12.88 5.73 -23.51
C HIS A 133 -13.66 6.75 -24.35
N ILE A 134 -13.63 8.01 -23.91
CA ILE A 134 -14.12 9.18 -24.64
C ILE A 134 -12.90 10.01 -25.04
N LYS A 135 -12.91 10.60 -26.23
CA LYS A 135 -11.84 11.53 -26.65
C LYS A 135 -12.27 12.97 -26.39
N VAL A 136 -11.48 13.70 -25.61
CA VAL A 136 -11.64 15.14 -25.36
C VAL A 136 -10.45 15.85 -25.98
N ASN A 137 -10.68 16.61 -27.06
CA ASN A 137 -9.60 17.26 -27.83
C ASN A 137 -8.43 16.31 -28.20
N GLY A 138 -8.75 15.08 -28.62
CA GLY A 138 -7.76 14.05 -28.95
C GLY A 138 -7.15 13.30 -27.76
N LEU A 139 -7.34 13.76 -26.52
CA LEU A 139 -6.90 13.05 -25.31
C LEU A 139 -7.91 11.95 -24.94
N PRO A 140 -7.48 10.68 -24.82
CA PRO A 140 -8.37 9.62 -24.38
C PRO A 140 -8.60 9.68 -22.85
N VAL A 141 -9.87 9.71 -22.46
CA VAL A 141 -10.37 9.71 -21.09
C VAL A 141 -11.12 8.39 -20.86
N PRO A 142 -10.62 7.47 -20.00
CA PRO A 142 -11.28 6.19 -19.78
C PRO A 142 -12.64 6.38 -19.13
N ILE A 143 -13.63 5.54 -19.50
CA ILE A 143 -14.95 5.53 -18.84
C ILE A 143 -14.84 5.01 -17.41
N ASP A 144 -14.00 3.99 -17.21
CA ASP A 144 -13.69 3.42 -15.90
C ASP A 144 -12.20 3.67 -15.59
N PRO A 145 -11.87 4.60 -14.68
CA PRO A 145 -10.50 4.87 -14.27
C PRO A 145 -9.83 3.62 -13.66
N PRO A 146 -8.49 3.50 -13.68
CA PRO A 146 -7.48 4.49 -14.09
C PRO A 146 -7.13 4.50 -15.60
N PRO A 147 -6.43 5.56 -16.11
CA PRO A 147 -5.93 6.71 -15.34
C PRO A 147 -7.01 7.75 -15.07
N ILE A 148 -6.93 8.41 -13.92
CA ILE A 148 -7.77 9.57 -13.62
C ILE A 148 -7.21 10.77 -14.39
N ARG A 149 -8.07 11.46 -15.15
CA ARG A 149 -7.71 12.72 -15.83
C ARG A 149 -8.17 13.89 -14.97
N ILE A 150 -7.27 14.80 -14.62
CA ILE A 150 -7.60 16.04 -13.92
C ILE A 150 -8.08 17.04 -14.97
N VAL A 151 -9.26 17.61 -14.75
CA VAL A 151 -9.85 18.65 -15.60
C VAL A 151 -9.97 19.91 -14.74
N SER A 152 -9.52 21.05 -15.27
CA SER A 152 -9.76 22.35 -14.67
C SER A 152 -10.96 23.00 -15.34
N GLU A 153 -11.88 23.55 -14.55
CA GLU A 153 -12.94 24.42 -15.03
C GLU A 153 -12.49 25.86 -14.88
N ILE A 154 -12.60 26.65 -15.95
CA ILE A 154 -12.38 28.10 -15.91
C ILE A 154 -13.79 28.74 -15.83
N PRO A 155 -14.22 29.23 -14.66
CA PRO A 155 -15.50 29.95 -14.56
C PRO A 155 -15.44 31.27 -15.34
N ASP A 156 -16.60 31.77 -15.76
CA ASP A 156 -16.74 33.07 -16.42
C ASP A 156 -15.87 33.30 -17.67
N VAL A 157 -15.61 32.24 -18.46
CA VAL A 157 -14.88 32.32 -19.76
C VAL A 157 -15.34 33.46 -20.65
N HIS A 158 -16.63 33.80 -20.63
CA HIS A 158 -17.20 34.89 -21.42
C HIS A 158 -16.68 36.30 -21.05
N LEU A 159 -16.02 36.45 -19.89
CA LEU A 159 -15.41 37.70 -19.42
C LEU A 159 -13.89 37.75 -19.67
N LEU A 160 -13.29 36.64 -20.08
CA LEU A 160 -11.84 36.53 -20.27
C LEU A 160 -11.45 36.78 -21.73
N SER A 161 -10.29 37.42 -21.93
CA SER A 161 -9.68 37.50 -23.25
C SER A 161 -8.99 36.17 -23.62
N GLU A 162 -8.67 35.95 -24.90
CA GLU A 162 -7.92 34.74 -25.33
C GLU A 162 -6.55 34.62 -24.63
N GLU A 163 -5.88 35.74 -24.37
CA GLU A 163 -4.61 35.77 -23.65
C GLU A 163 -4.79 35.34 -22.18
N ASP A 164 -5.85 35.80 -21.52
CA ASP A 164 -6.16 35.42 -20.14
C ASP A 164 -6.56 33.94 -20.03
N LEU A 165 -7.27 33.42 -21.03
CA LEU A 165 -7.64 32.00 -21.11
C LEU A 165 -6.41 31.09 -21.21
N MET A 166 -5.40 31.48 -21.99
CA MET A 166 -4.15 30.71 -22.12
C MET A 166 -3.27 30.77 -20.86
N MET A 167 -3.43 31.79 -20.02
CA MET A 167 -2.74 31.91 -18.72
C MET A 167 -3.45 31.16 -17.59
N ALA A 168 -4.75 30.90 -17.73
CA ALA A 168 -5.57 30.22 -16.74
C ALA A 168 -5.64 28.69 -16.90
N ALA A 169 -5.20 28.16 -18.05
CA ALA A 169 -5.13 26.73 -18.37
C ALA A 169 -3.77 26.11 -18.01
#